data_AF-W1YRL6-F1
#
_entry.id   AF-W1YRL6-F1
#
_cell.length_a   1.000
_cell.length_b   1.000
_cell.length_c   1.000
_cell.angle_alpha   90.00
_cell.angle_beta   90.00
_cell.angle_gamma   90.00
#
_symmetry.space_group_name_H-M   'P 1'
#
loop_
_entity.id
_entity.type
_entity.pdbx_description
1 polymer ?
#
loop_
_entity_poly.entity_id
_entity_poly.type
_entity_poly.pdbx_seq_one_letter_code
_entity_poly.pdbx_strand_id
1 'polypeptide(L)' 'SAGAVVTNGCSDWSLAQVPQWLGQRVRIRASWTDDAVTIRGGVVGQPLRLLRVFPLERADDVAAGPLVCAPTRAGLTVRF' A
#
# COMPACT_ATOMS: atom_id res chain seq x y z
N SER A 1 -9.61 -5.96 -5.16
CA SER A 1 -9.00 -4.69 -5.59
C SER A 1 -7.76 -4.42 -4.77
N ALA A 2 -6.93 -3.47 -5.19
CA ALA A 2 -5.79 -2.96 -4.42
C ALA A 2 -5.68 -1.45 -4.67
N GLY A 3 -5.18 -0.72 -3.68
CA GLY A 3 -5.12 0.73 -3.73
C GLY A 3 -4.25 1.27 -2.60
N ALA A 4 -4.20 2.59 -2.47
CA ALA A 4 -3.55 3.27 -1.37
C ALA A 4 -4.40 4.46 -0.93
N VAL A 5 -4.29 4.80 0.36
CA VAL A 5 -4.86 6.01 0.93
C VAL A 5 -3.71 6.89 1.36
N VAL A 6 -3.73 8.15 0.94
CA VAL A 6 -2.81 9.21 1.39
C VAL A 6 -3.65 10.20 2.18
N THR A 7 -3.22 10.52 3.40
CA THR A 7 -3.97 11.44 4.27
C THR A 7 -3.11 12.66 4.54
N ASN A 8 -3.61 13.84 4.14
CA ASN A 8 -3.06 15.15 4.51
C ASN A 8 -4.24 16.11 4.77
N GLY A 9 -4.69 16.19 6.02
CA GLY A 9 -5.94 16.86 6.42
C GLY A 9 -7.21 16.13 5.97
N CYS A 10 -7.23 15.64 4.72
CA CYS A 10 -8.26 14.79 4.14
C CYS A 10 -7.65 13.53 3.52
N SER A 11 -8.47 12.48 3.38
CA SER A 11 -8.08 11.23 2.73
C SER A 11 -8.30 11.29 1.21
N ASP A 12 -7.26 10.95 0.46
CA ASP A 12 -7.28 10.74 -0.99
C ASP A 12 -6.95 9.27 -1.27
N TRP A 13 -7.79 8.61 -2.06
CA TRP A 13 -7.82 7.16 -2.23
C TRP A 13 -7.71 6.79 -3.71
N SER A 14 -6.76 5.91 -4.04
CA SER A 14 -6.72 5.23 -5.34
C SER A 14 -7.23 3.81 -5.21
N LEU A 15 -7.75 3.25 -6.31
CA LEU A 15 -8.22 1.88 -6.37
C LEU A 15 -8.02 1.30 -7.77
N ALA A 16 -7.58 0.05 -7.86
CA ALA A 16 -7.51 -0.74 -9.08
C ALA A 16 -8.12 -2.13 -8.87
N GLN A 17 -8.72 -2.66 -9.94
CA GLN A 17 -9.18 -4.04 -9.97
C GLN A 17 -7.99 -4.98 -10.24
N VAL A 18 -7.78 -5.94 -9.34
CA VAL A 18 -6.70 -6.95 -9.41
C VAL A 18 -7.24 -8.33 -9.01
N PRO A 19 -8.27 -8.86 -9.70
CA PRO A 19 -8.88 -10.15 -9.34
C PRO A 19 -7.84 -11.29 -9.29
N GLN A 20 -6.81 -11.22 -10.13
CA GLN A 20 -5.72 -12.19 -10.21
C GLN A 20 -4.79 -12.22 -8.99
N TRP A 21 -4.93 -11.30 -8.01
CA TRP A 21 -4.15 -11.35 -6.76
C TRP A 21 -4.83 -12.18 -5.67
N LEU A 22 -6.11 -12.53 -5.83
CA LEU A 22 -6.86 -13.24 -4.83
C LEU A 22 -6.24 -14.62 -4.53
N GLY A 23 -6.07 -14.93 -3.24
CA GLY A 23 -5.45 -16.18 -2.79
C GLY A 23 -3.94 -16.28 -3.02
N GLN A 24 -3.31 -15.24 -3.57
CA GLN A 24 -1.87 -15.22 -3.83
C GLN A 24 -1.10 -14.53 -2.72
N ARG A 25 0.17 -14.90 -2.54
CA ARG A 25 1.10 -14.09 -1.73
C ARG A 25 1.44 -12.82 -2.51
N VAL A 26 1.14 -11.68 -1.93
CA VAL A 26 1.41 -10.37 -2.51
C VAL A 26 2.61 -9.70 -1.84
N ARG A 27 3.29 -8.84 -2.59
CA ARG A 27 4.33 -7.93 -2.10
C ARG A 27 3.85 -6.50 -2.31
N ILE A 28 3.88 -5.70 -1.26
CA ILE A 28 3.75 -4.25 -1.32
C ILE A 28 5.14 -3.65 -1.09
N ARG A 29 5.49 -2.64 -1.89
CA ARG A 29 6.76 -1.91 -1.79
C ARG A 29 6.48 -0.43 -1.75
N ALA A 30 6.91 0.22 -0.68
CA ALA A 30 7.11 1.66 -0.64
C ALA A 30 8.56 1.96 -1.03
N SER A 31 8.76 2.95 -1.90
CA SER A 31 10.07 3.49 -2.23
C SER A 31 10.00 5.00 -2.08
N TRP A 32 10.90 5.54 -1.25
CA TRP A 32 10.97 6.97 -0.97
C TRP A 32 12.25 7.53 -1.57
N THR A 33 12.09 8.42 -2.53
CA THR A 33 13.20 9.08 -3.21
C THR A 33 12.88 10.57 -3.25
N ASP A 34 13.82 11.37 -2.75
CA ASP A 34 13.72 12.83 -2.66
C ASP A 34 12.43 13.28 -1.96
N ASP A 35 11.50 13.89 -2.70
CA ASP A 35 10.26 14.48 -2.21
C ASP A 35 9.02 13.61 -2.52
N ALA A 36 9.21 12.36 -2.95
CA ALA A 36 8.12 11.51 -3.40
C ALA A 36 8.20 10.08 -2.87
N VAL A 37 7.03 9.55 -2.49
CA VAL A 37 6.85 8.13 -2.18
C VAL A 37 6.08 7.47 -3.31
N THR A 38 6.64 6.36 -3.80
CA THR A 38 5.98 5.47 -4.76
C THR A 38 5.57 4.18 -4.08
N ILE A 39 4.28 3.82 -4.20
CA ILE A 39 3.72 2.56 -3.74
C ILE A 39 3.49 1.66 -4.95
N ARG A 40 4.11 0.47 -4.93
CA ARG A 40 3.87 -0.59 -5.92
C ARG A 40 3.42 -1.87 -5.23
N GLY A 41 2.60 -2.66 -5.94
CA GLY A 41 2.12 -3.95 -5.44
C GLY A 41 2.04 -5.01 -6.53
N GLY A 42 2.11 -6.27 -6.15
CA GLY A 42 2.01 -7.39 -7.10
C GLY A 42 2.09 -8.75 -6.42
N VAL A 43 1.77 -9.80 -7.17
CA VAL A 43 2.03 -11.19 -6.77
C VAL A 43 3.54 -11.39 -6.64
N VAL A 44 3.99 -12.10 -5.61
CA VAL A 44 5.42 -12.38 -5.41
C VAL A 44 5.99 -13.12 -6.63
N GLY A 45 7.13 -12.65 -7.14
CA GLY A 45 7.79 -13.19 -8.33
C GLY A 45 7.33 -12.58 -9.66
N GLN A 46 6.28 -11.75 -9.65
CA GLN A 46 5.80 -11.01 -10.83
C GLN A 46 6.23 -9.53 -10.77
N PRO A 47 6.24 -8.82 -11.91
CA PRO A 47 6.45 -7.38 -11.92
C PRO A 47 5.42 -6.64 -11.05
N LEU A 48 5.90 -5.69 -10.22
CA LEU A 48 5.02 -4.87 -9.39
C LEU A 48 4.37 -3.77 -10.22
N ARG A 49 3.07 -3.56 -10.01
CA ARG A 49 2.29 -2.50 -10.64
C ARG A 49 2.26 -1.26 -9.75
N LEU A 50 2.24 -0.08 -10.36
CA LEU A 50 2.05 1.17 -9.64
C LEU A 50 0.65 1.22 -9.02
N LEU A 51 0.57 1.59 -7.74
CA LEU A 51 -0.68 1.82 -7.02
C LEU A 51 -0.89 3.31 -6.71
N ARG A 52 0.19 4.03 -6.36
CA ARG A 52 0.16 5.44 -6.03
C ARG A 52 1.56 6.05 -6.13
N VAL A 53 1.63 7.31 -6.54
CA VAL A 53 2.73 8.23 -6.22
C VAL A 53 2.13 9.40 -5.45
N PHE A 54 2.82 9.90 -4.45
CA PHE A 54 2.41 11.10 -3.73
C PHE A 54 3.63 11.85 -3.19
N PRO A 55 3.53 13.19 -3.05
CA PRO A 55 4.60 13.98 -2.44
C PRO A 55 4.70 13.68 -0.94
N LEU A 56 5.92 13.54 -0.45
CA LEU A 56 6.27 13.47 0.96
C LEU A 56 7.71 13.97 1.12
N GLU A 57 7.87 15.15 1.72
CA GLU A 57 9.18 15.70 2.07
C GLU A 57 9.88 14.83 3.11
N ARG A 58 11.21 14.70 2.99
CA ARG A 58 12.02 13.97 3.97
C ARG A 58 11.83 14.54 5.37
N ALA A 59 11.61 13.63 6.32
CA ALA A 59 11.44 13.92 7.72
C ALA A 59 12.09 12.80 8.54
N ASP A 60 12.60 13.16 9.72
CA ASP A 60 13.36 12.23 10.57
C ASP A 60 12.45 11.23 11.29
N ASP A 61 11.22 11.62 11.63
CA ASP A 61 10.25 10.82 12.38
C ASP A 61 9.25 10.07 11.47
N VAL A 62 9.76 9.31 10.50
CA VAL A 62 8.91 8.50 9.60
C VAL A 62 9.01 7.02 9.94
N ALA A 63 7.85 6.41 10.23
CA ALA A 63 7.72 4.98 10.47
C ALA A 63 7.03 4.28 9.30
N ALA A 64 7.47 3.05 9.01
CA ALA A 64 6.83 2.16 8.05
C ALA A 64 6.72 0.76 8.65
N GLY A 65 5.55 0.16 8.52
CA GLY A 65 5.28 -1.18 9.02
C GLY A 65 3.98 -1.76 8.47
N PRO A 66 3.78 -3.08 8.63
CA PRO A 66 2.53 -3.70 8.28
C PRO A 66 1.39 -3.21 9.18
N LEU A 67 0.23 -3.01 8.57
CA LEU A 67 -1.01 -2.60 9.24
C LEU A 67 -2.16 -3.49 8.74
N VAL A 68 -3.00 -3.96 9.66
CA VAL A 68 -4.18 -4.79 9.37
C VAL A 68 -5.40 -4.17 10.02
N CYS A 69 -6.48 -4.04 9.24
CA CYS A 69 -7.76 -3.49 9.70
C CYS A 69 -8.92 -4.35 9.19
N ALA A 70 -9.93 -4.57 10.05
CA ALA A 70 -11.16 -5.27 9.70
C ALA A 70 -12.37 -4.46 10.23
N PRO A 71 -12.82 -3.42 9.48
CA PRO A 71 -13.71 -2.39 10.01
C PRO A 71 -15.12 -2.89 10.35
N THR A 72 -15.56 -3.99 9.77
CA THR A 72 -16.93 -4.51 9.93
C THR A 72 -17.03 -5.74 10.83
N ARG A 73 -15.91 -6.42 11.15
CA ARG A 73 -15.91 -7.62 12.01
C ARG A 73 -14.51 -7.96 12.53
N ALA A 74 -14.46 -8.61 13.69
CA ALA A 74 -13.24 -9.17 14.24
C ALA A 74 -12.79 -10.46 13.51
N GLY A 75 -11.59 -10.96 13.84
CA GLY A 75 -11.10 -12.28 13.42
C GLY A 75 -10.29 -12.31 12.11
N LEU A 76 -9.93 -11.16 11.53
CA LEU A 76 -9.02 -11.12 10.39
C LEU A 76 -7.59 -11.44 10.83
N THR A 77 -7.02 -12.50 10.27
CA THR A 77 -5.61 -12.87 10.47
C THR A 77 -4.85 -12.71 9.16
N VAL A 78 -3.73 -11.98 9.19
CA VAL A 78 -2.84 -11.79 8.04
C VAL A 78 -1.42 -12.16 8.46
N ARG A 79 -0.73 -12.93 7.62
CA ARG A 79 0.69 -13.22 7.77
C ARG A 79 1.49 -12.27 6.88
N PHE A 80 2.42 -11.55 7.48
CA PHE A 80 3.36 -10.66 6.78
C PHE A 80 4.69 -11.39 6.55
#